data_AF-A0A7V8Y282-F1
#
_entry.id   AF-A0A7V8Y282-F1
#
_cell.length_a   1.000
_cell.length_b   1.000
_cell.length_c   1.000
_cell.angle_alpha   90.00
_cell.angle_beta   90.00
_cell.angle_gamma   90.00
#
_symmetry.space_group_name_H-M   'P 1'
#
loop_
_entity.id
_entity.type
_entity.pdbx_description
1 polymer ?
#
loop_
_entity_poly.entity_id
_entity_poly.type
_entity_poly.pdbx_seq_one_letter_code
_entity_poly.pdbx_strand_id
1 'polypeptide(L)'
;TLAAHASGRPVRRYTADLVMPAQVAAEVALLKAVALRYVMSDPQRLTLQRAQRELLAELVDALLAKAPDELEPALAASWHDAADDAARTRVVVDQVALLTDQQAVSWHARLV
;
A
#
# COMPACT_ATOMS: atom_id res chain seq x y z
N THR A 1 -6.75 22.18 -25.03
CA THR A 1 -6.36 21.71 -23.68
C THR A 1 -7.47 21.70 -22.62
N LEU A 2 -8.70 22.14 -22.88
CA LEU A 2 -9.89 21.60 -22.18
C LEU A 2 -11.09 21.64 -23.13
N ALA A 3 -11.25 22.77 -23.83
CA ALA A 3 -12.24 22.97 -24.90
C ALA A 3 -12.07 22.04 -26.12
N ALA A 4 -10.87 21.48 -26.33
CA ALA A 4 -10.60 20.55 -27.45
C ALA A 4 -11.04 19.10 -27.16
N HIS A 5 -11.27 18.74 -25.90
CA HIS A 5 -11.49 17.35 -25.46
C HIS A 5 -12.68 17.18 -24.50
N ALA A 6 -13.34 18.27 -24.08
CA ALA A 6 -14.62 18.17 -23.42
C ALA A 6 -15.70 17.88 -24.47
N SER A 7 -16.33 16.70 -24.39
CA SER A 7 -17.44 16.28 -25.26
C SER A 7 -18.74 17.07 -24.99
N GLY A 8 -18.65 18.38 -24.74
CA GLY A 8 -19.75 19.24 -24.28
C GLY A 8 -20.19 19.01 -22.83
N ARG A 9 -19.52 18.12 -22.08
CA ARG A 9 -19.85 17.83 -20.67
C ARG A 9 -19.00 18.65 -19.68
N PRO A 10 -19.54 19.01 -18.50
CA PRO A 10 -18.76 19.63 -17.44
C PRO A 10 -17.59 18.74 -17.00
N VAL A 11 -16.39 19.28 -16.98
CA VAL A 11 -15.17 18.57 -16.55
C VAL A 11 -15.13 18.52 -15.02
N ARG A 12 -15.30 17.32 -14.44
CA ARG A 12 -15.06 17.00 -13.02
C ARG A 12 -13.98 15.92 -12.89
N ARG A 13 -13.40 15.77 -11.70
CA ARG A 13 -12.24 14.91 -11.37
C ARG A 13 -12.23 13.51 -11.99
N TYR A 14 -13.39 12.84 -12.08
CA TYR A 14 -13.52 11.48 -12.64
C TYR A 14 -14.38 11.40 -13.91
N THR A 15 -14.60 12.55 -14.56
CA THR A 15 -15.49 12.65 -15.74
C THR A 15 -14.76 13.23 -16.95
N ALA A 16 -13.43 13.14 -16.95
CA ALA A 16 -12.58 13.60 -18.03
C ALA A 16 -11.37 12.68 -18.18
N ASP A 17 -10.87 12.58 -19.41
CA ASP A 17 -9.70 11.81 -19.75
C ASP A 17 -8.43 12.59 -19.45
N LEU A 18 -7.47 11.96 -18.76
CA LEU A 18 -6.12 12.47 -18.64
C LEU A 18 -5.37 12.22 -19.95
N VAL A 19 -5.30 13.23 -20.81
CA VAL A 19 -4.55 13.15 -22.06
C VAL A 19 -3.08 13.51 -21.78
N MET A 20 -2.19 12.52 -21.93
CA MET A 20 -0.74 12.74 -21.82
C MET A 20 -0.11 12.73 -23.22
N PRO A 21 0.59 13.81 -23.63
CA PRO A 21 1.28 13.82 -24.92
C PRO A 21 2.26 12.66 -25.05
N ALA A 22 2.33 12.05 -26.23
CA ALA A 22 3.15 10.86 -26.47
C ALA A 22 4.62 11.05 -26.07
N GLN A 23 5.18 12.23 -26.35
CA GLN A 23 6.56 12.57 -25.96
C GLN A 23 6.75 12.56 -24.43
N VAL A 24 5.85 13.21 -23.67
CA VAL A 24 5.91 13.24 -22.20
C VAL A 24 5.79 11.84 -21.63
N ALA A 25 4.89 11.00 -22.18
CA ALA A 25 4.76 9.61 -21.78
C ALA A 25 6.05 8.82 -22.01
N ALA A 26 6.72 9.04 -23.16
CA ALA A 26 7.99 8.40 -23.49
C ALA A 26 9.13 8.84 -22.55
N GLU A 27 9.22 10.13 -22.23
CA GLU A 27 10.21 10.67 -21.29
C GLU A 27 10.03 10.09 -19.87
N VAL A 28 8.79 10.04 -19.36
CA VAL A 28 8.48 9.41 -18.07
C VAL A 28 8.78 7.92 -18.10
N ALA A 29 8.47 7.22 -19.19
CA ALA A 29 8.79 5.80 -19.34
C ALA A 29 10.30 5.56 -19.31
N LEU A 30 11.10 6.40 -19.98
CA LEU A 30 12.55 6.34 -19.94
C LEU A 30 13.08 6.54 -18.51
N LEU A 31 12.62 7.58 -17.80
CA LEU A 31 13.04 7.86 -16.42
C LEU A 31 12.67 6.72 -15.46
N LYS A 32 11.47 6.16 -15.60
CA LYS A 32 11.04 4.99 -14.81
C LYS A 32 11.86 3.75 -15.13
N ALA A 33 12.23 3.53 -16.39
CA ALA A 33 13.07 2.40 -16.79
C ALA A 33 14.49 2.51 -16.18
N VAL A 34 15.07 3.71 -16.18
CA VAL A 34 16.36 3.98 -15.53
C VAL A 34 16.26 3.74 -14.01
N ALA A 35 15.23 4.28 -13.35
CA ALA A 35 15.00 4.05 -11.93
C ALA A 35 14.80 2.56 -11.61
N LEU A 36 14.02 1.84 -12.42
CA LEU A 36 13.82 0.40 -12.28
C LEU A 36 15.15 -0.35 -12.37
N ARG A 37 15.95 -0.07 -13.41
CA ARG A 37 17.20 -0.79 -13.68
C ARG A 37 18.28 -0.54 -12.63
N TYR A 38 18.49 0.70 -12.23
CA TYR A 38 19.66 1.08 -11.42
C TYR A 38 19.34 1.30 -9.94
N VAL A 39 18.07 1.49 -9.58
CA VAL A 39 17.68 1.71 -8.18
C VAL A 39 16.84 0.55 -7.68
N MET A 40 15.71 0.24 -8.34
CA MET A 40 14.76 -0.73 -7.79
C MET A 40 15.21 -2.18 -7.99
N SER A 41 15.99 -2.47 -9.03
CA SER A 41 16.52 -3.82 -9.33
C SER A 41 17.89 -4.10 -8.69
N ASP A 42 18.37 -3.21 -7.83
CA ASP A 42 19.60 -3.44 -7.09
C ASP A 42 19.47 -4.67 -6.16
N PRO A 43 20.38 -5.67 -6.23
CA PRO A 43 20.27 -6.91 -5.46
C PRO A 43 20.22 -6.70 -3.94
N GLN A 44 20.90 -5.69 -3.40
CA GLN A 44 20.88 -5.42 -1.96
C GLN A 44 19.50 -4.88 -1.55
N ARG A 45 18.93 -3.95 -2.32
CA ARG A 45 17.57 -3.44 -2.11
C ARG A 45 16.51 -4.53 -2.24
N LEU A 46 16.64 -5.41 -3.23
CA LEU A 46 15.72 -6.54 -3.37
C LEU A 46 15.80 -7.51 -2.19
N THR A 47 17.00 -7.71 -1.64
CA THR A 47 17.20 -8.54 -0.43
C THR A 47 16.53 -7.89 0.78
N LEU A 48 16.75 -6.59 1.00
CA LEU A 48 16.08 -5.85 2.07
C LEU A 48 14.55 -5.89 1.93
N GLN A 49 14.03 -5.68 0.71
CA GLN A 49 12.59 -5.74 0.44
C GLN A 49 11.99 -7.12 0.76
N ARG A 50 12.72 -8.22 0.50
CA ARG A 50 12.26 -9.57 0.86
C ARG A 50 12.15 -9.73 2.37
N ALA A 51 13.18 -9.35 3.12
CA ALA A 51 13.17 -9.39 4.59
C ALA A 51 12.05 -8.52 5.18
N GLN A 52 11.80 -7.33 4.61
CA GLN A 52 10.70 -6.46 5.02
C GLN A 52 9.33 -7.10 4.73
N ARG A 53 9.17 -7.82 3.60
CA ARG A 53 7.93 -8.53 3.28
C ARG A 53 7.68 -9.70 4.24
N GLU A 54 8.73 -10.43 4.59
CA GLU A 54 8.67 -11.51 5.59
C GLU A 54 8.26 -10.96 6.96
N LEU A 55 8.90 -9.88 7.41
CA LEU A 55 8.54 -9.18 8.66
C LEU A 55 7.06 -8.79 8.69
N LEU A 56 6.55 -8.16 7.62
CA LEU A 56 5.15 -7.76 7.56
C LEU A 56 4.20 -8.96 7.55
N ALA A 57 4.56 -10.07 6.89
CA ALA A 57 3.76 -11.29 6.89
C ALA A 57 3.68 -11.91 8.29
N GLU A 58 4.82 -12.06 8.95
CA GLU A 58 4.90 -12.58 10.33
C GLU A 58 4.13 -11.69 11.31
N LEU A 59 4.21 -10.38 11.16
CA LEU A 59 3.45 -9.44 11.98
C LEU A 59 1.93 -9.58 11.77
N VAL A 60 1.47 -9.74 10.53
CA VAL A 60 0.06 -9.99 10.23
C VAL A 60 -0.42 -11.28 10.88
N ASP A 61 0.35 -12.36 10.76
CA ASP A 61 0.01 -13.66 11.36
C ASP A 61 -0.04 -13.56 12.91
N ALA A 62 0.93 -12.88 13.52
CA ALA A 62 0.95 -12.68 14.97
C ALA A 62 -0.23 -11.84 15.47
N LEU A 63 -0.61 -10.78 14.74
CA LEU A 63 -1.77 -9.96 15.06
C LEU A 63 -3.08 -10.72 14.88
N LEU A 64 -3.22 -11.54 13.84
CA LEU A 64 -4.37 -12.42 13.67
C LEU A 64 -4.53 -13.40 14.83
N ALA A 65 -3.42 -13.99 15.30
CA ALA A 65 -3.42 -14.94 16.40
C ALA A 65 -3.73 -14.32 17.77
N LYS A 66 -3.41 -13.02 17.96
CA LYS A 66 -3.59 -12.29 19.22
C LYS A 66 -4.74 -11.29 19.19
N ALA A 67 -5.46 -11.19 18.06
CA ALA A 67 -6.60 -10.30 17.95
C ALA A 67 -7.74 -10.76 18.88
N PRO A 68 -8.48 -9.82 19.48
CA PRO A 68 -8.38 -8.37 19.28
C PRO A 68 -7.38 -7.65 20.21
N ASP A 69 -6.75 -8.36 21.16
CA ASP A 69 -6.07 -7.76 22.32
C ASP A 69 -4.90 -6.85 21.96
N GLU A 70 -4.22 -7.14 20.84
CA GLU A 70 -3.06 -6.37 20.35
C GLU A 70 -3.42 -5.31 19.29
N LEU A 71 -4.70 -5.19 18.92
CA LEU A 71 -5.16 -4.19 17.97
C LEU A 71 -5.35 -2.83 18.65
N GLU A 72 -5.16 -1.75 17.91
CA GLU A 72 -5.56 -0.44 18.38
C GLU A 72 -7.07 -0.41 18.67
N PRO A 73 -7.54 0.33 19.70
CA PRO A 73 -8.94 0.25 20.14
C PRO A 73 -9.99 0.47 19.04
N ALA A 74 -9.72 1.36 18.09
CA ALA A 74 -10.63 1.61 16.96
C ALA A 74 -10.74 0.41 16.00
N LEU A 75 -9.65 -0.32 15.80
CA LEU A 75 -9.61 -1.51 14.97
C LEU A 75 -10.08 -2.76 15.73
N ALA A 76 -9.87 -2.83 17.05
CA ALA A 76 -10.47 -3.86 17.89
C ALA A 76 -12.01 -3.85 17.81
N ALA A 77 -12.63 -2.65 17.82
CA ALA A 77 -14.08 -2.53 17.60
C ALA A 77 -14.49 -3.05 16.20
N SER A 78 -13.75 -2.64 15.17
CA SER A 78 -13.98 -3.08 13.78
C SER A 78 -13.81 -4.59 13.61
N TRP A 79 -12.89 -5.21 14.37
CA TRP A 79 -12.69 -6.67 14.40
C TRP A 79 -13.89 -7.40 14.98
N HIS A 80 -14.52 -6.87 16.03
CA HIS A 80 -15.73 -7.44 16.61
C HIS A 80 -16.94 -7.32 15.68
N ASP A 81 -17.04 -6.22 14.94
CA ASP A 81 -18.12 -5.98 13.96
C ASP A 81 -17.93 -6.73 12.63
N ALA A 82 -16.76 -7.33 12.41
CA ALA A 82 -16.44 -8.04 11.18
C ALA A 82 -17.33 -9.29 11.00
N ALA A 83 -17.98 -9.38 9.83
CA ALA A 83 -18.95 -10.44 9.53
C ALA A 83 -18.33 -11.81 9.26
N ASP A 84 -17.06 -11.86 8.85
CA ASP A 84 -16.34 -13.08 8.48
C ASP A 84 -14.82 -12.93 8.67
N ASP A 85 -14.09 -14.03 8.45
CA ASP A 85 -12.64 -14.06 8.62
C ASP A 85 -11.91 -13.18 7.58
N ALA A 86 -12.50 -12.94 6.41
CA ALA A 86 -11.93 -12.05 5.41
C ALA A 86 -12.00 -10.59 5.87
N ALA A 87 -13.13 -10.17 6.45
CA ALA A 87 -13.30 -8.86 7.07
C ALA A 87 -12.38 -8.69 8.29
N ARG A 88 -12.20 -9.73 9.10
CA ARG A 88 -11.22 -9.74 10.20
C ARG A 88 -9.78 -9.58 9.70
N THR A 89 -9.40 -10.33 8.67
CA THR A 89 -8.10 -10.19 8.01
C THR A 89 -7.89 -8.77 7.49
N ARG A 90 -8.94 -8.16 6.92
CA ARG A 90 -8.88 -6.78 6.45
C ARG A 90 -8.58 -5.80 7.59
N VAL A 91 -9.20 -5.95 8.76
CA VAL A 91 -8.94 -5.11 9.94
C VAL A 91 -7.48 -5.19 10.36
N VAL A 92 -6.89 -6.40 10.40
CA VAL A 92 -5.46 -6.57 10.71
C VAL A 92 -4.56 -5.93 9.65
N VAL A 93 -4.90 -6.07 8.37
CA VAL A 93 -4.17 -5.41 7.28
C VAL A 93 -4.24 -3.89 7.42
N ASP A 94 -5.38 -3.34 7.79
CA ASP A 94 -5.55 -1.90 8.02
C ASP A 94 -4.74 -1.44 9.25
N GLN A 95 -4.63 -2.24 10.31
CA GLN A 95 -3.73 -1.97 11.46
C GLN A 95 -2.27 -1.86 11.00
N VAL A 96 -1.79 -2.84 10.25
CA VAL A 96 -0.39 -2.86 9.78
C VAL A 96 -0.12 -1.71 8.81
N ALA A 97 -1.09 -1.35 7.96
CA ALA A 97 -0.96 -0.26 6.99
C ALA A 97 -0.86 1.13 7.64
N LEU A 98 -1.31 1.29 8.89
CA LEU A 98 -1.21 2.55 9.64
C LEU A 98 0.15 2.71 10.34
N LEU A 99 0.94 1.64 10.45
CA LEU A 99 2.24 1.70 11.10
C LEU A 99 3.27 2.37 10.19
N THR A 100 4.09 3.23 10.79
CA THR A 100 5.36 3.63 10.18
C THR A 100 6.34 2.46 10.17
N ASP A 101 7.37 2.51 9.31
CA ASP A 101 8.42 1.49 9.25
C ASP A 101 9.01 1.16 10.63
N GLN A 102 9.29 2.18 11.45
CA GLN A 102 9.86 1.98 12.79
C GLN A 102 8.87 1.33 13.75
N GLN A 103 7.58 1.67 13.64
CA GLN A 103 6.54 1.03 14.44
C GLN A 103 6.35 -0.43 14.03
N ALA A 104 6.34 -0.75 12.74
CA ALA A 104 6.24 -2.12 12.25
C ALA A 104 7.37 -3.00 12.78
N VAL A 105 8.62 -2.51 12.76
CA VAL A 105 9.77 -3.21 13.34
C VAL A 105 9.62 -3.39 14.86
N SER A 106 9.21 -2.33 15.58
CA SER A 106 9.01 -2.39 17.03
C SER A 106 7.91 -3.37 17.44
N TRP A 107 6.81 -3.39 16.69
CA TRP A 107 5.68 -4.28 16.92
C TRP A 107 6.05 -5.73 16.61
N HIS A 108 6.73 -5.97 15.49
CA HIS A 108 7.22 -7.30 15.12
C HIS A 108 8.13 -7.87 16.23
N ALA A 109 9.11 -7.10 16.70
CA ALA A 109 10.01 -7.53 17.78
C ALA A 109 9.31 -7.80 19.13
N ARG A 110 8.12 -7.22 19.36
CA ARG A 110 7.33 -7.42 20.58
C ARG A 110 6.37 -8.61 20.46
N LEU A 111 5.92 -8.92 19.26
CA LEU A 111 4.79 -9.82 19.01
C LEU A 111 5.18 -11.16 18.38
N VAL A 112 6.31 -11.22 17.68
CA VAL A 112 6.88 -12.42 17.06
C VAL A 112 8.06 -12.89 17.89
#